data_AF-A0A157T403-F1
#
_entry.id   AF-A0A157T403-F1
#
_cell.length_a   1.000
_cell.length_b   1.000
_cell.length_c   1.000
_cell.angle_alpha   90.00
_cell.angle_beta   90.00
_cell.angle_gamma   90.00
#
_symmetry.space_group_name_H-M   'P 1'
#
loop_
_entity.id
_entity.type
_entity.pdbx_description
1 polymer ?
#
loop_
_entity_poly.entity_id
_entity_poly.type
_entity_poly.pdbx_seq_one_letter_code
_entity_poly.pdbx_strand_id
1 'polypeptide(L)' 'MKWIIIGLVSLMLTFVDYKIGMESVRVVYGYTVYHLLTTIPFNIIYLCLIFLTELLILNSFIKIRRIFNIFRRRDKSPT' A
#
# COMPACT_ATOMS: atom_id res chain seq x y z
N MET A 1 -1.17 6.47 18.70
CA MET A 1 0.00 7.17 18.09
C MET A 1 0.63 6.37 16.94
N LYS A 2 1.32 5.23 17.19
CA LYS A 2 2.01 4.49 16.12
C LYS A 2 1.12 4.07 14.94
N TRP A 3 -0.09 3.57 15.21
CA TRP A 3 -1.04 3.18 14.15
C TRP A 3 -1.57 4.36 13.33
N ILE A 4 -1.70 5.55 13.95
CA ILE A 4 -2.11 6.77 13.24
C ILE A 4 -0.99 7.21 12.28
N ILE A 5 0.26 7.15 12.74
CA ILE A 5 1.43 7.47 11.88
C ILE A 5 1.51 6.48 10.71
N ILE A 6 1.32 5.18 10.96
CA ILE A 6 1.30 4.16 9.89
C ILE A 6 0.17 4.45 8.89
N GLY A 7 -1.02 4.79 9.39
CA GLY A 7 -2.15 5.17 8.53
C GLY A 7 -1.86 6.40 7.68
N LEU A 8 -1.25 7.44 8.25
CA LEU A 8 -0.86 8.65 7.52
C LEU A 8 0.22 8.38 6.47
N VAL A 9 1.23 7.57 6.80
CA VAL A 9 2.27 7.14 5.85
C VAL A 9 1.64 6.36 4.70
N SER A 10 0.72 5.43 4.99
CA SER A 10 -0.03 4.72 3.94
C SER A 10 -0.83 5.69 3.09
N LEU A 11 -1.54 6.65 3.68
CA LEU A 11 -2.33 7.61 2.91
C LEU A 11 -1.46 8.48 1.98
N MET A 12 -0.25 8.84 2.41
CA MET A 12 0.71 9.55 1.54
C MET A 12 1.18 8.67 0.38
N LEU A 13 1.48 7.39 0.62
CA LEU A 13 1.86 6.44 -0.42
C LEU A 13 0.73 6.23 -1.42
N THR A 14 -0.51 6.08 -0.92
CA THR A 14 -1.71 5.89 -1.74
C THR A 14 -1.87 7.01 -2.76
N PHE A 15 -1.54 8.26 -2.40
CA PHE A 15 -1.64 9.38 -3.33
C PHE A 15 -0.61 9.31 -4.45
N VAL A 16 0.60 8.84 -4.16
CA VAL A 16 1.66 8.63 -5.15
C VAL A 16 1.28 7.47 -6.07
N ASP A 17 0.90 6.34 -5.49
CA ASP A 17 0.51 5.13 -6.23
C ASP A 17 -0.73 5.36 -7.08
N TYR A 18 -1.70 6.14 -6.59
CA TYR A 18 -2.85 6.56 -7.38
C TYR A 18 -2.44 7.35 -8.62
N LYS A 19 -1.55 8.35 -8.50
CA LYS A 19 -1.10 9.12 -9.66
C LYS A 19 -0.37 8.25 -10.68
N ILE A 20 0.56 7.41 -10.22
CA ILE A 20 1.31 6.50 -11.09
C ILE A 20 0.36 5.50 -11.75
N GLY A 21 -0.59 4.95 -11.00
CA GLY A 21 -1.58 4.00 -11.47
C GLY A 21 -2.51 4.59 -12.52
N MET A 22 -3.04 5.79 -12.29
CA MET A 22 -3.90 6.50 -13.26
C MET A 22 -3.16 6.82 -14.56
N GLU A 23 -1.91 7.27 -14.46
CA GLU A 23 -1.09 7.55 -15.63
C GLU A 23 -0.77 6.26 -16.41
N SER A 24 -0.45 5.18 -15.69
CA SER A 24 -0.25 3.85 -16.28
C SER A 24 -1.50 3.34 -17.00
N VAL A 25 -2.68 3.54 -16.41
CA VAL A 25 -3.96 3.16 -17.04
C VAL A 25 -4.20 3.96 -18.32
N ARG A 26 -3.91 5.26 -18.30
CA ARG A 26 -4.01 6.12 -19.50
C ARG A 26 -3.12 5.63 -20.63
N VAL A 27 -1.88 5.24 -20.31
CA VAL A 27 -0.88 4.80 -21.30
C VAL A 27 -1.20 3.40 -21.85
N VAL A 28 -1.60 2.46 -21.00
CA VAL A 28 -1.78 1.04 -21.38
C VAL A 28 -3.16 0.77 -21.97
N TYR A 29 -4.21 1.34 -21.39
CA TYR A 29 -5.61 1.06 -21.76
C TYR A 29 -6.27 2.21 -22.51
N GLY A 30 -5.60 3.35 -22.65
CA GLY A 30 -6.09 4.51 -23.39
C GLY A 30 -7.07 5.39 -22.60
N TYR A 31 -7.51 6.46 -23.26
CA TYR A 31 -8.30 7.52 -22.63
C TYR A 31 -9.69 7.07 -22.16
N THR A 32 -10.35 6.15 -22.88
CA THR A 32 -11.70 5.69 -22.54
C THR A 32 -11.74 5.00 -21.17
N VAL A 33 -10.79 4.09 -20.92
CA VAL A 33 -10.70 3.36 -19.64
C VAL A 33 -10.24 4.29 -18.53
N TYR A 34 -9.26 5.16 -18.80
CA TYR A 34 -8.84 6.21 -17.87
C TYR A 34 -10.02 7.09 -17.43
N HIS A 35 -10.80 7.59 -18.38
CA HIS A 35 -11.94 8.46 -18.10
C HIS A 35 -12.99 7.73 -17.26
N LEU A 36 -13.33 6.47 -17.60
CA LEU A 36 -14.24 5.66 -16.79
C LEU A 36 -13.73 5.50 -15.36
N LEU A 37 -12.43 5.19 -15.19
CA LEU A 37 -11.81 5.01 -13.87
C LEU A 37 -11.82 6.30 -13.04
N THR A 38 -11.73 7.48 -13.67
CA THR A 38 -11.82 8.77 -12.95
C THR A 38 -13.23 9.12 -12.48
N THR A 39 -14.27 8.48 -13.01
CA THR A 39 -15.65 8.75 -12.59
C THR A 39 -15.99 8.07 -11.26
N ILE A 40 -16.93 8.67 -10.51
CA ILE A 40 -17.52 8.04 -9.33
C ILE A 40 -18.55 7.00 -9.81
N PRO A 41 -18.55 5.76 -9.28
CA PRO A 41 -17.87 5.32 -8.04
C PRO A 41 -16.49 4.68 -8.24
N PHE A 42 -16.05 4.44 -9.47
CA PHE A 42 -14.84 3.68 -9.77
C PHE A 42 -13.58 4.29 -9.17
N ASN A 43 -13.45 5.61 -9.19
CA ASN A 43 -12.30 6.31 -8.63
C ASN A 43 -12.15 6.06 -7.12
N ILE A 44 -13.26 6.11 -6.38
CA ILE A 44 -13.27 5.87 -4.93
C ILE A 44 -12.87 4.43 -4.64
N ILE A 45 -13.43 3.48 -5.38
CA ILE A 45 -13.09 2.05 -5.24
C ILE A 45 -11.60 1.84 -5.52
N TYR A 46 -11.06 2.48 -6.56
CA TYR A 46 -9.65 2.38 -6.92
C TYR A 46 -8.73 2.93 -5.82
N LEU A 47 -9.02 4.12 -5.29
CA LEU A 47 -8.30 4.69 -4.15
C LEU A 47 -8.35 3.79 -2.91
N CYS A 48 -9.52 3.22 -2.60
CA CYS A 48 -9.67 2.29 -1.48
C CYS A 48 -8.87 1.00 -1.69
N LEU A 49 -8.84 0.45 -2.90
CA LEU A 49 -8.06 -0.75 -3.22
C LEU A 49 -6.56 -0.50 -3.02
N ILE A 50 -6.04 0.64 -3.49
CA ILE A 50 -4.63 1.01 -3.28
C ILE A 50 -4.34 1.12 -1.79
N PHE A 51 -5.13 1.90 -1.05
CA PHE A 51 -4.92 2.10 0.39
C PHE A 51 -4.96 0.79 1.18
N LEU A 52 -5.96 -0.06 0.94
CA LEU A 52 -6.09 -1.35 1.63
C LEU A 52 -4.91 -2.28 1.30
N THR A 53 -4.47 -2.29 0.05
CA THR A 53 -3.33 -3.09 -0.39
C THR A 53 -2.05 -2.64 0.30
N GLU A 54 -1.76 -1.35 0.32
CA GLU A 54 -0.60 -0.78 1.02
C GLU A 54 -0.63 -1.07 2.52
N LEU A 55 -1.78 -0.90 3.16
CA LEU A 55 -1.94 -1.15 4.59
C LEU A 55 -1.67 -2.63 4.92
N LEU A 56 -2.17 -3.55 4.08
CA LEU A 56 -1.89 -4.99 4.21
C LEU A 56 -0.40 -5.30 4.03
N ILE A 57 0.26 -4.69 3.05
CA ILE A 57 1.69 -4.85 2.80
C ILE A 57 2.50 -4.35 4.01
N LEU A 58 2.23 -3.14 4.49
CA LEU A 58 2.90 -2.56 5.66
C LEU A 58 2.73 -3.43 6.90
N ASN A 59 1.51 -3.91 7.16
CA ASN A 59 1.24 -4.78 8.31
C ASN A 59 2.00 -6.12 8.19
N SER A 60 2.07 -6.68 6.97
CA SER A 60 2.82 -7.90 6.69
C SER A 60 4.32 -7.71 6.91
N PHE A 61 4.90 -6.60 6.44
CA PHE A 61 6.30 -6.26 6.70
C PHE A 61 6.62 -6.11 8.19
N ILE A 62 5.73 -5.47 8.96
CA ILE A 62 5.89 -5.36 10.42
C ILE A 62 5.89 -6.75 11.08
N LYS A 63 4.99 -7.64 10.65
CA LYS A 63 4.90 -9.02 11.17
C LYS A 63 6.15 -9.83 10.82
N ILE A 64 6.61 -9.79 9.57
CA ILE A 64 7.83 -10.47 9.11
C ILE A 64 9.05 -9.96 9.88
N ARG A 65 9.19 -8.64 10.04
CA ARG A 65 10.29 -8.04 10.82
C ARG A 65 10.28 -8.50 12.28
N ARG A 66 9.09 -8.67 12.87
CA ARG A 66 8.96 -9.21 14.24
C ARG A 66 9.42 -10.66 14.32
N ILE A 67 9.01 -11.50 13.36
CA ILE A 67 9.44 -12.90 13.27
C ILE A 67 10.96 -12.98 13.11
N PHE A 68 11.54 -12.23 12.18
CA PHE A 68 12.98 -12.19 11.95
C PHE A 68 13.76 -11.77 13.20
N ASN A 69 13.28 -10.77 13.95
CA ASN A 69 13.90 -10.35 15.20
C ASN A 69 13.86 -11.43 16.30
N ILE A 70 12.82 -12.28 16.33
CA ILE A 70 12.74 -13.41 17.27
C ILE A 70 13.78 -14.47 16.92
N PHE A 71 13.89 -14.83 15.63
CA PHE A 71 14.92 -15.76 15.16
C PHE A 71 16.33 -15.25 15.44
N ARG A 72 16.60 -13.97 15.13
CA ARG A 72 17.91 -13.35 15.40
C ARG A 72 18.29 -13.32 16.88
N ARG A 73 17.31 -13.29 17.80
CA ARG A 73 17.57 -13.36 19.24
C ARG A 73 17.86 -14.78 19.72
N ARG A 74 17.24 -15.81 19.14
CA ARG A 74 17.56 -17.21 19.46
C ARG A 74 18.96 -17.61 19.03
N ASP A 75 19.43 -17.09 17.89
CA ASP A 75 20.79 -17.35 17.39
C ASP A 75 21.90 -16.73 18.24
N LYS A 76 21.56 -15.77 19.12
CA LYS A 76 22.51 -15.06 19.98
C LYS A 76 22.48 -15.51 21.45
N SER A 77 21.68 -16.50 21.82
CA SER A 77 21.76 -17.06 23.17
C SER A 77 22.97 -17.99 23.25
N PRO A 78 23.99 -17.69 24.09
CA PRO A 78 25.09 -18.62 24.31
C PRO A 78 24.54 -19.88 24.97
N THR A 79 24.95 -21.04 24.45
CA THR A 79 24.87 -22.32 25.17
C THR A 79 26.05 -22.42 26.14
#